data_AF-A0A7X8WBS7-F1
#
_entry.id   AF-A0A7X8WBS7-F1
#
_cell.length_a   1.000
_cell.length_b   1.000
_cell.length_c   1.000
_cell.angle_alpha   90.00
_cell.angle_beta   90.00
_cell.angle_gamma   90.00
#
_symmetry.space_group_name_H-M   'P 1'
#
loop_
_entity.id
_entity.type
_entity.pdbx_description
1 polymer ?
#
loop_
_entity_poly.entity_id
_entity_poly.type
_entity_poly.pdbx_seq_one_letter_code
_entity_poly.pdbx_strand_id
1 'polypeptide(L)'
;MKSLNKLVLLFSFIFITLSLFSQQRDSYFLHTVEKGQNIYSISSMYGVNQEDIIKLNPGSEKTIYTGQTLKIPQALTSHMKETFHTIAPGETLYRLTITYNVPAKTITDANPGLSAENFKAGEVIRIPIEEDTPETILKEDKVEETEKPKCKDMHKVKRKETIFSISRKYNLTENELIVANPEIKKGLKKGTWLCIPYSSAEKETETFIVDVQRTPPSNLELFNQNKEAPHRISTIKTAIILPFMLDGGHKQEALRMVEYYEGFLIAVDSLKRRGANIELHVFDSKNDANTIQQILNKKELKEMDVIFGPLHQQNVKLLADFSKQHNIRLVVPFTSKDDEVFNNPSIYQINTPQSYLYSEVFEHFTRQFPNANLIVLETTDGKDQYKREFIEGLSVMAKKNSFPIKTVNIDNIEQSLPTVESLIKTDKTNLFIPASGSDAALNKVIPLLQLIKGKQIEAPMHLFGYPEWQTYTSDRLQDFFDLDTYFYSSFYTNNLLPAAKNFINGYHKWYKKEMINTYPKYGMLGFDTGFYFLHGLATYGTDLENNLERIDLTPIQTGFKFDRVSNWGGFVNKKVFFVRFTNNYELIKLDFD
;
A
#
# COMPACT_ATOMS: atom_id res chain seq x y z
N MET A 1 -24.42 61.93 -30.94
CA MET A 1 -24.85 60.98 -31.99
C MET A 1 -23.73 59.97 -32.24
N LYS A 2 -24.13 58.71 -32.39
CA LYS A 2 -23.33 57.51 -32.75
C LYS A 2 -22.60 56.79 -31.61
N SER A 3 -23.36 55.82 -31.08
CA SER A 3 -22.93 54.56 -30.48
C SER A 3 -21.92 53.81 -31.35
N LEU A 4 -21.00 53.06 -30.72
CA LEU A 4 -20.52 51.81 -31.30
C LEU A 4 -20.20 50.80 -30.20
N ASN A 5 -20.93 49.69 -30.28
CA ASN A 5 -20.88 48.51 -29.42
C ASN A 5 -19.47 47.89 -29.40
N LYS A 6 -18.96 47.56 -28.20
CA LYS A 6 -17.94 46.52 -28.05
C LYS A 6 -18.60 45.27 -27.48
N LEU A 7 -18.73 44.31 -28.38
CA LEU A 7 -19.15 42.94 -28.20
C LEU A 7 -18.18 42.22 -27.24
N VAL A 8 -18.67 41.78 -26.08
CA VAL A 8 -17.96 40.84 -25.22
C VAL A 8 -18.25 39.44 -25.76
N LEU A 9 -17.27 38.84 -26.44
CA LEU A 9 -17.31 37.43 -26.84
C LEU A 9 -16.86 36.57 -25.66
N LEU A 10 -17.84 36.03 -24.93
CA LEU A 10 -17.66 35.02 -23.90
C LEU A 10 -17.57 33.65 -24.60
N PHE A 11 -16.35 33.12 -24.76
CA PHE A 11 -16.15 31.75 -25.25
C PHE A 11 -16.44 30.76 -24.11
N SER A 12 -17.71 30.39 -23.97
CA SER A 12 -18.15 29.22 -23.21
C SER A 12 -18.12 28.00 -24.13
N PHE A 13 -16.98 27.29 -24.17
CA PHE A 13 -16.93 25.96 -24.78
C PHE A 13 -17.51 24.92 -23.82
N ILE A 14 -18.82 24.74 -23.89
CA ILE A 14 -19.52 23.58 -23.33
C ILE A 14 -19.39 22.47 -24.38
N PHE A 15 -18.40 21.58 -24.22
CA PHE A 15 -18.37 20.30 -24.91
C PHE A 15 -19.30 19.33 -24.16
N ILE A 16 -20.58 19.29 -24.55
CA ILE A 16 -21.45 18.14 -24.26
C ILE A 16 -21.24 17.17 -25.43
N THR A 17 -20.28 16.28 -25.30
CA THR A 17 -20.28 15.04 -26.09
C THR A 17 -21.10 14.02 -25.32
N LEU A 18 -22.33 13.78 -25.78
CA LEU A 18 -23.03 12.54 -25.48
C LEU A 18 -22.24 11.40 -26.14
N SER A 19 -21.34 10.80 -25.37
CA SER A 19 -20.71 9.54 -25.74
C SER A 19 -21.70 8.43 -25.43
N LEU A 20 -22.34 7.94 -26.48
CA LEU A 20 -22.92 6.59 -26.49
C LEU A 20 -21.78 5.61 -26.22
N PHE A 21 -21.67 5.12 -24.99
CA PHE A 21 -20.74 4.03 -24.66
C PHE A 21 -21.28 2.73 -25.26
N SER A 22 -20.90 2.48 -26.51
CA SER A 22 -20.74 1.13 -27.03
C SER A 22 -19.55 0.51 -26.30
N GLN A 23 -19.78 -0.56 -25.54
CA GLN A 23 -18.82 -1.18 -24.64
C GLN A 23 -17.76 -1.97 -25.44
N GLN A 24 -16.79 -1.27 -26.00
CA GLN A 24 -15.46 -1.83 -26.21
C GLN A 24 -14.86 -1.98 -24.80
N ARG A 25 -14.44 -3.18 -24.40
CA ARG A 25 -13.63 -3.31 -23.16
C ARG A 25 -12.40 -2.44 -23.38
N ASP A 26 -12.34 -1.29 -22.72
CA ASP A 26 -11.22 -0.37 -22.86
C ASP A 26 -9.94 -1.13 -22.51
N SER A 27 -8.88 -0.97 -23.32
CA SER A 27 -7.57 -1.60 -23.09
C SER A 27 -6.85 -1.05 -21.84
N TYR A 28 -7.52 -0.18 -21.08
CA TYR A 28 -7.02 0.51 -19.92
C TYR A 28 -8.17 0.90 -18.98
N PHE A 29 -7.84 1.15 -17.72
CA PHE A 29 -8.71 1.80 -16.74
C PHE A 29 -8.04 3.09 -16.24
N LEU A 30 -8.77 3.89 -15.46
CA LEU A 30 -8.28 5.18 -14.95
C LEU A 30 -7.86 5.06 -13.49
N HIS A 31 -6.62 5.46 -13.21
CA HIS A 31 -6.09 5.57 -11.85
C HIS A 31 -5.84 7.02 -11.50
N THR A 32 -6.31 7.48 -10.34
CA THR A 32 -5.96 8.82 -9.84
C THR A 32 -4.77 8.71 -8.90
N VAL A 33 -3.68 9.41 -9.22
CA VAL A 33 -2.43 9.36 -8.45
C VAL A 33 -2.66 9.89 -7.03
N GLU A 34 -2.34 9.07 -6.03
CA GLU A 34 -2.40 9.43 -4.62
C GLU A 34 -1.06 9.95 -4.09
N LYS A 35 -1.07 10.48 -2.86
CA LYS A 35 0.13 10.96 -2.18
C LYS A 35 1.12 9.81 -1.94
N GLY A 36 2.39 10.02 -2.31
CA GLY A 36 3.46 9.02 -2.17
C GLY A 36 3.59 8.03 -3.33
N GLN A 37 2.66 8.04 -4.28
CA GLN A 37 2.73 7.19 -5.47
C GLN A 37 3.67 7.77 -6.53
N ASN A 38 4.44 6.88 -7.16
CA ASN A 38 5.18 7.10 -8.39
C ASN A 38 4.85 5.99 -9.41
N ILE A 39 5.35 6.11 -10.64
CA ILE A 39 5.11 5.13 -11.71
C ILE A 39 5.48 3.71 -11.29
N TYR A 40 6.59 3.55 -10.55
CA TYR A 40 7.01 2.26 -9.99
C TYR A 40 5.93 1.67 -9.07
N SER A 41 5.52 2.38 -8.01
CA SER A 41 4.53 1.88 -7.04
C SER A 41 3.18 1.57 -7.68
N ILE A 42 2.75 2.37 -8.67
CA ILE A 42 1.51 2.14 -9.43
C ILE A 42 1.65 0.90 -10.31
N SER A 43 2.80 0.73 -10.97
CA SER A 43 3.08 -0.46 -11.78
C SER A 43 3.07 -1.73 -10.93
N SER A 44 3.68 -1.69 -9.75
CA SER A 44 3.69 -2.80 -8.78
C SER A 44 2.27 -3.11 -8.29
N MET A 45 1.48 -2.09 -7.94
CA MET A 45 0.09 -2.22 -7.48
C MET A 45 -0.85 -2.90 -8.47
N TYR A 46 -0.61 -2.73 -9.77
CA TYR A 46 -1.44 -3.29 -10.83
C TYR A 46 -0.81 -4.49 -11.56
N GLY A 47 0.43 -4.85 -11.23
CA GLY A 47 1.16 -5.92 -11.91
C GLY A 47 1.42 -5.64 -13.40
N VAL A 48 1.62 -4.36 -13.76
CA VAL A 48 1.86 -3.93 -15.14
C VAL A 48 3.27 -3.40 -15.33
N ASN A 49 3.78 -3.33 -16.56
CA ASN A 49 5.08 -2.72 -16.82
C ASN A 49 4.99 -1.18 -16.77
N GLN A 50 5.99 -0.53 -16.16
CA GLN A 50 6.10 0.93 -16.11
C GLN A 50 6.09 1.57 -17.51
N GLU A 51 6.77 0.94 -18.47
CA GLU A 51 6.83 1.44 -19.85
C GLU A 51 5.45 1.47 -20.51
N ASP A 52 4.57 0.53 -20.20
CA ASP A 52 3.24 0.47 -20.79
C ASP A 52 2.32 1.55 -20.18
N ILE A 53 2.49 1.86 -18.88
CA ILE A 53 1.88 3.05 -18.27
C ILE A 53 2.39 4.31 -18.98
N ILE A 54 3.71 4.45 -19.17
CA ILE A 54 4.30 5.65 -19.78
C ILE A 54 3.82 5.82 -21.23
N LYS A 55 3.72 4.74 -22.02
CA LYS A 55 3.20 4.79 -23.40
C LYS A 55 1.77 5.32 -23.46
N LEU A 56 0.91 4.93 -22.52
CA LEU A 56 -0.46 5.42 -22.45
C LEU A 56 -0.57 6.84 -21.87
N ASN A 57 0.48 7.32 -21.20
CA ASN A 57 0.55 8.63 -20.55
C ASN A 57 1.85 9.37 -20.88
N PRO A 58 2.04 9.84 -22.13
CA PRO A 58 3.26 10.55 -22.52
C PRO A 58 3.56 11.75 -21.61
N GLY A 59 4.81 11.86 -21.12
CA GLY A 59 5.26 12.89 -20.18
C GLY A 59 5.35 12.42 -18.72
N SER A 60 4.72 11.28 -18.39
CA SER A 60 4.73 10.68 -17.05
C SER A 60 6.08 10.06 -16.65
N GLU A 61 6.98 9.83 -17.62
CA GLU A 61 8.35 9.38 -17.38
C GLU A 61 9.20 10.40 -16.61
N LYS A 62 8.77 11.67 -16.58
CA LYS A 62 9.46 12.74 -15.86
C LYS A 62 8.90 12.94 -14.46
N THR A 63 7.61 13.18 -14.35
CA THR A 63 6.94 13.48 -13.09
C THR A 63 5.45 13.19 -13.20
N ILE A 64 4.87 12.64 -12.14
CA ILE A 64 3.43 12.57 -11.93
C ILE A 64 3.03 13.38 -10.70
N TYR A 65 1.80 13.87 -10.66
CA TYR A 65 1.30 14.72 -9.58
C TYR A 65 0.10 14.08 -8.88
N THR A 66 0.00 14.24 -7.56
CA THR A 66 -1.20 13.85 -6.82
C THR A 66 -2.45 14.49 -7.43
N GLY A 67 -3.50 13.69 -7.64
CA GLY A 67 -4.73 14.06 -8.33
C GLY A 67 -4.68 13.95 -9.85
N GLN A 68 -3.52 13.64 -10.45
CA GLN A 68 -3.43 13.36 -11.88
C GLN A 68 -4.08 12.01 -12.19
N THR A 69 -4.94 11.97 -13.21
CA THR A 69 -5.49 10.71 -13.72
C THR A 69 -4.55 10.11 -14.77
N LEU A 70 -4.18 8.85 -14.59
CA LEU A 70 -3.37 8.04 -15.51
C LEU A 70 -4.22 6.94 -16.12
N LYS A 71 -3.97 6.65 -17.40
CA LYS A 71 -4.46 5.47 -18.09
C LYS A 71 -3.56 4.28 -17.77
N ILE A 72 -4.07 3.30 -17.04
CA ILE A 72 -3.31 2.11 -16.68
C ILE A 72 -3.76 0.97 -17.58
N PRO A 73 -2.84 0.28 -18.28
CA PRO A 73 -3.23 -0.80 -19.18
C PRO A 73 -3.99 -1.87 -18.41
N GLN A 74 -5.11 -2.32 -18.99
CA GLN A 74 -5.84 -3.46 -18.47
C GLN A 74 -5.01 -4.69 -18.83
N ALA A 75 -4.23 -5.20 -17.88
CA ALA A 75 -3.52 -6.44 -18.09
C ALA A 75 -4.55 -7.56 -18.33
N LEU A 76 -4.69 -8.01 -19.58
CA LEU A 76 -5.21 -9.34 -19.89
C LEU A 76 -4.10 -10.35 -19.54
N THR A 77 -3.66 -10.38 -18.29
CA THR A 77 -2.80 -11.47 -17.84
C THR A 77 -3.69 -12.70 -17.77
N SER A 78 -3.57 -13.56 -18.77
CA SER A 78 -4.11 -14.95 -18.83
C SER A 78 -3.83 -15.80 -17.57
N HIS A 79 -3.10 -15.27 -16.58
CA HIS A 79 -2.76 -15.90 -15.31
C HIS A 79 -3.38 -15.22 -14.08
N MET A 80 -3.95 -14.01 -14.20
CA MET A 80 -4.64 -13.34 -13.10
C MET A 80 -6.13 -13.32 -13.40
N LYS A 81 -6.89 -14.08 -12.62
CA LYS A 81 -8.36 -14.20 -12.69
C LYS A 81 -9.06 -12.94 -12.17
N GLU A 82 -8.63 -11.76 -12.60
CA GLU A 82 -9.16 -10.47 -12.15
C GLU A 82 -9.03 -9.38 -13.22
N THR A 83 -9.96 -8.42 -13.17
CA THR A 83 -9.89 -7.14 -13.88
C THR A 83 -9.96 -6.01 -12.87
N PHE A 84 -9.57 -4.81 -13.30
CA PHE A 84 -9.69 -3.59 -12.50
C PHE A 84 -10.85 -2.75 -13.04
N HIS A 85 -11.52 -2.04 -12.14
CA HIS A 85 -12.63 -1.16 -12.50
C HIS A 85 -12.52 0.16 -11.75
N THR A 86 -12.64 1.29 -12.46
CA THR A 86 -12.73 2.62 -11.86
C THR A 86 -14.21 2.96 -11.63
N ILE A 87 -14.60 3.18 -10.37
CA ILE A 87 -15.99 3.44 -10.01
C ILE A 87 -16.48 4.72 -10.71
N ALA A 88 -17.59 4.62 -11.44
CA ALA A 88 -18.20 5.74 -12.13
C ALA A 88 -19.09 6.58 -11.18
N PRO A 89 -19.32 7.88 -11.48
CA PRO A 89 -20.28 8.69 -10.74
C PRO A 89 -21.67 8.05 -10.65
N GLY A 90 -22.17 7.83 -9.43
CA GLY A 90 -23.48 7.24 -9.17
C GLY A 90 -23.55 5.71 -9.31
N GLU A 91 -22.43 5.04 -9.58
CA GLU A 91 -22.36 3.58 -9.63
C GLU A 91 -22.50 2.96 -8.23
N THR A 92 -23.08 1.76 -8.16
CA THR A 92 -23.32 1.03 -6.90
C THR A 92 -22.68 -0.34 -6.95
N LEU A 93 -22.34 -0.90 -5.79
CA LEU A 93 -21.81 -2.26 -5.68
C LEU A 93 -22.80 -3.28 -6.26
N TYR A 94 -24.10 -3.09 -6.04
CA TYR A 94 -25.14 -3.91 -6.66
C TYR A 94 -25.08 -3.86 -8.20
N ARG A 95 -24.88 -2.68 -8.80
CA ARG A 95 -24.77 -2.59 -10.26
C ARG A 95 -23.55 -3.37 -10.76
N LEU A 96 -22.42 -3.27 -10.05
CA LEU A 96 -21.21 -4.01 -10.39
C LEU A 96 -21.39 -5.53 -10.34
N THR A 97 -22.15 -6.06 -9.36
CA THR A 97 -22.42 -7.51 -9.31
C THR A 97 -23.15 -8.00 -10.55
N ILE A 98 -24.07 -7.18 -11.07
CA ILE A 98 -24.81 -7.48 -12.30
C ILE A 98 -23.91 -7.32 -13.53
N THR A 99 -23.13 -6.23 -13.60
CA THR A 99 -22.24 -5.93 -14.73
C THR A 99 -21.20 -7.04 -14.95
N TYR A 100 -20.58 -7.51 -13.87
CA TYR A 100 -19.50 -8.48 -13.93
C TYR A 100 -19.94 -9.92 -13.71
N ASN A 101 -21.20 -10.14 -13.33
CA ASN A 101 -21.71 -11.44 -12.90
C ASN A 101 -20.89 -12.04 -11.74
N VAL A 102 -20.56 -11.21 -10.75
CA VAL A 102 -19.74 -11.58 -9.58
C VAL A 102 -20.49 -11.23 -8.30
N PRO A 103 -20.62 -12.14 -7.31
CA PRO A 103 -21.28 -11.82 -6.05
C PRO A 103 -20.63 -10.66 -5.30
N ALA A 104 -21.43 -9.86 -4.59
CA ALA A 104 -20.93 -8.72 -3.80
C ALA A 104 -19.84 -9.17 -2.82
N LYS A 105 -20.02 -10.33 -2.17
CA LYS A 105 -19.03 -10.90 -1.25
C LYS A 105 -17.68 -11.15 -1.93
N THR A 106 -17.68 -11.72 -3.13
CA THR A 106 -16.46 -11.98 -3.90
C THR A 106 -15.74 -10.68 -4.27
N ILE A 107 -16.49 -9.61 -4.61
CA ILE A 107 -15.90 -8.29 -4.85
C ILE A 107 -15.33 -7.73 -3.54
N THR A 108 -16.06 -7.78 -2.42
CA THR A 108 -15.57 -7.22 -1.15
C THR A 108 -14.37 -8.00 -0.59
N ASP A 109 -14.35 -9.33 -0.73
CA ASP A 109 -13.23 -10.18 -0.30
C ASP A 109 -11.94 -9.87 -1.11
N ALA A 110 -12.07 -9.51 -2.39
CA ALA A 110 -10.95 -9.09 -3.23
C ALA A 110 -10.46 -7.66 -2.91
N ASN A 111 -11.27 -6.87 -2.20
CA ASN A 111 -11.01 -5.48 -1.82
C ASN A 111 -11.22 -5.26 -0.31
N PRO A 112 -10.43 -5.93 0.57
CA PRO A 112 -10.65 -5.93 2.02
C PRO A 112 -10.52 -4.55 2.70
N GLY A 113 -9.92 -3.57 2.04
CA GLY A 113 -9.88 -2.17 2.49
C GLY A 113 -11.07 -1.33 2.02
N LEU A 114 -12.00 -1.89 1.25
CA LEU A 114 -13.19 -1.20 0.74
C LEU A 114 -14.34 -1.30 1.74
N SER A 115 -15.08 -0.21 1.91
CA SER A 115 -16.24 -0.07 2.78
C SER A 115 -17.29 0.84 2.15
N ALA A 116 -18.45 0.97 2.80
CA ALA A 116 -19.49 1.87 2.33
C ALA A 116 -19.04 3.35 2.33
N GLU A 117 -18.14 3.73 3.25
CA GLU A 117 -17.65 5.09 3.43
C GLU A 117 -16.61 5.51 2.38
N ASN A 118 -15.90 4.55 1.78
CA ASN A 118 -14.88 4.82 0.76
C ASN A 118 -15.21 4.26 -0.63
N PHE A 119 -16.34 3.58 -0.83
CA PHE A 119 -16.88 3.27 -2.16
C PHE A 119 -17.34 4.56 -2.86
N LYS A 120 -16.45 5.21 -3.62
CA LYS A 120 -16.68 6.52 -4.26
C LYS A 120 -16.20 6.53 -5.70
N ALA A 121 -16.77 7.42 -6.50
CA ALA A 121 -16.36 7.60 -7.88
C ALA A 121 -14.87 7.98 -7.98
N GLY A 122 -14.16 7.38 -8.95
CA GLY A 122 -12.72 7.55 -9.15
C GLY A 122 -11.84 6.53 -8.41
N GLU A 123 -12.39 5.83 -7.42
CA GLU A 123 -11.69 4.73 -6.75
C GLU A 123 -11.58 3.52 -7.68
N VAL A 124 -10.46 2.82 -7.62
CA VAL A 124 -10.24 1.58 -8.37
C VAL A 124 -10.54 0.38 -7.47
N ILE A 125 -11.17 -0.64 -8.03
CA ILE A 125 -11.47 -1.91 -7.34
C ILE A 125 -11.02 -3.10 -8.19
N ARG A 126 -10.64 -4.18 -7.53
CA ARG A 126 -10.43 -5.50 -8.12
C ARG A 126 -11.75 -6.21 -8.33
N ILE A 127 -11.94 -6.79 -9.50
CA ILE A 127 -13.09 -7.62 -9.84
C ILE A 127 -12.57 -9.00 -10.25
N PRO A 128 -12.77 -10.05 -9.43
CA PRO A 128 -12.43 -11.42 -9.81
C PRO A 128 -13.27 -11.89 -11.00
N ILE A 129 -12.66 -12.54 -11.99
CA ILE A 129 -13.35 -13.10 -13.16
C ILE A 129 -13.16 -14.62 -13.18
N GLU A 130 -14.24 -15.39 -13.32
CA GLU A 130 -14.16 -16.82 -13.59
C GLU A 130 -14.02 -17.07 -15.10
N GLU A 131 -13.01 -17.84 -15.51
CA GLU A 131 -12.82 -18.28 -16.90
C GLU A 131 -13.88 -19.33 -17.25
N ASP A 132 -15.04 -18.88 -17.70
CA ASP A 132 -15.90 -19.68 -18.58
C ASP A 132 -16.25 -18.79 -19.78
N THR A 133 -15.30 -18.65 -20.71
CA THR A 133 -15.55 -18.35 -22.13
C THR A 133 -14.24 -18.44 -22.92
N PRO A 134 -14.06 -19.46 -23.77
CA PRO A 134 -13.00 -19.49 -24.77
C PRO A 134 -13.17 -18.35 -25.78
N GLU A 135 -12.05 -17.82 -26.22
CA GLU A 135 -11.91 -16.90 -27.35
C GLU A 135 -12.72 -17.36 -28.57
N THR A 136 -13.76 -16.60 -28.92
CA THR A 136 -14.28 -16.35 -30.28
C THR A 136 -15.45 -15.38 -30.08
N ILE A 137 -15.44 -14.17 -30.64
CA ILE A 137 -16.01 -13.87 -31.96
C ILE A 137 -15.37 -12.57 -32.47
N LEU A 138 -14.49 -12.70 -33.46
CA LEU A 138 -14.43 -11.77 -34.59
C LEU A 138 -14.83 -12.60 -35.81
N LYS A 139 -16.06 -12.40 -36.29
CA LYS A 139 -16.51 -12.51 -37.68
C LYS A 139 -18.02 -12.30 -37.74
N GLU A 140 -18.43 -11.22 -38.41
CA GLU A 140 -19.74 -11.12 -39.04
C GLU A 140 -19.79 -12.16 -40.18
N ASP A 141 -20.76 -13.08 -40.13
CA ASP A 141 -21.79 -13.24 -41.17
C ASP A 141 -22.75 -14.39 -40.83
N LYS A 142 -24.01 -14.22 -41.26
CA LYS A 142 -25.19 -15.06 -41.04
C LYS A 142 -24.99 -16.56 -41.35
N VAL A 143 -25.59 -17.44 -40.53
CA VAL A 143 -26.63 -18.46 -40.87
C VAL A 143 -27.09 -19.15 -39.57
N GLU A 144 -28.40 -19.45 -39.50
CA GLU A 144 -29.13 -20.14 -38.44
C GLU A 144 -28.48 -21.46 -38.01
N GLU A 145 -28.21 -21.61 -36.70
CA GLU A 145 -28.09 -22.92 -36.05
C GLU A 145 -29.04 -23.02 -34.86
N THR A 146 -29.72 -24.16 -34.80
CA THR A 146 -30.81 -24.47 -33.88
C THR A 146 -30.23 -24.83 -32.52
N GLU A 147 -30.22 -23.88 -31.58
CA GLU A 147 -29.90 -24.15 -30.18
C GLU A 147 -30.91 -25.15 -29.60
N LYS A 148 -30.42 -26.34 -29.23
CA LYS A 148 -31.19 -27.26 -28.38
C LYS A 148 -31.37 -26.60 -27.00
N PRO A 149 -32.59 -26.53 -26.46
CA PRO A 149 -32.84 -25.87 -25.18
C PRO A 149 -32.09 -26.58 -24.04
N LYS A 150 -31.45 -25.81 -23.16
CA LYS A 150 -30.89 -26.30 -21.89
C LYS A 150 -32.02 -26.91 -21.04
N CYS A 151 -31.81 -28.13 -20.54
CA CYS A 151 -32.80 -28.83 -19.71
C CYS A 151 -32.76 -28.31 -18.27
N LYS A 152 -33.88 -27.80 -17.77
CA LYS A 152 -34.08 -27.35 -16.38
C LYS A 152 -34.21 -28.53 -15.42
N ASP A 153 -34.86 -29.60 -15.87
CA ASP A 153 -35.08 -30.82 -15.09
C ASP A 153 -35.25 -32.03 -16.04
N MET A 154 -35.20 -33.24 -15.48
CA MET A 154 -35.44 -34.49 -16.19
C MET A 154 -36.67 -35.21 -15.61
N HIS A 155 -37.69 -35.44 -16.45
CA HIS A 155 -38.94 -36.09 -16.05
C HIS A 155 -39.05 -37.52 -16.59
N LYS A 156 -39.16 -38.51 -15.71
CA LYS A 156 -39.42 -39.91 -16.11
C LYS A 156 -40.91 -40.16 -16.32
N VAL A 157 -41.29 -40.50 -17.55
CA VAL A 157 -42.68 -40.76 -17.95
C VAL A 157 -43.27 -41.95 -17.19
N LYS A 158 -44.35 -41.71 -16.45
CA LYS A 158 -45.14 -42.70 -15.72
C LYS A 158 -46.25 -43.29 -16.59
N ARG A 159 -46.87 -44.37 -16.10
CA ARG A 159 -47.96 -45.05 -16.80
C ARG A 159 -49.17 -44.12 -16.91
N LYS A 160 -49.71 -43.95 -18.13
CA LYS A 160 -50.86 -43.10 -18.48
C LYS A 160 -50.61 -41.57 -18.50
N GLU A 161 -49.36 -41.11 -18.38
CA GLU A 161 -49.04 -39.71 -18.68
C GLU A 161 -49.04 -39.47 -20.20
N THR A 162 -49.48 -38.29 -20.62
CA THR A 162 -49.51 -37.78 -22.00
C THR A 162 -48.67 -36.52 -22.12
N ILE A 163 -48.31 -36.12 -23.36
CA ILE A 163 -47.58 -34.86 -23.63
C ILE A 163 -48.30 -33.68 -22.99
N PHE A 164 -49.63 -33.60 -23.14
CA PHE A 164 -50.48 -32.59 -22.50
C PHE A 164 -50.42 -32.62 -20.96
N SER A 165 -50.48 -33.80 -20.33
CA SER A 165 -50.45 -33.87 -18.86
C SER A 165 -49.08 -33.48 -18.29
N ILE A 166 -48.00 -33.78 -19.01
CA ILE A 166 -46.63 -33.44 -18.61
C ILE A 166 -46.37 -31.96 -18.88
N SER A 167 -46.77 -31.42 -20.03
CA SER A 167 -46.61 -30.01 -20.35
C SER A 167 -47.37 -29.13 -19.34
N ARG A 168 -48.62 -29.47 -19.00
CA ARG A 168 -49.37 -28.80 -17.91
C ARG A 168 -48.68 -28.88 -16.55
N LYS A 169 -48.11 -30.02 -16.20
CA LYS A 169 -47.43 -30.22 -14.91
C LYS A 169 -46.23 -29.27 -14.75
N TYR A 170 -45.53 -29.00 -15.84
CA TYR A 170 -44.35 -28.13 -15.86
C TYR A 170 -44.64 -26.73 -16.40
N ASN A 171 -45.93 -26.37 -16.55
CA ASN A 171 -46.38 -25.08 -17.07
C ASN A 171 -45.78 -24.72 -18.46
N LEU A 172 -45.63 -25.74 -19.31
CA LEU A 172 -45.16 -25.63 -20.68
C LEU A 172 -46.31 -25.78 -21.68
N THR A 173 -46.15 -25.20 -22.85
CA THR A 173 -46.91 -25.61 -24.03
C THR A 173 -46.44 -26.99 -24.50
N GLU A 174 -47.33 -27.74 -25.14
CA GLU A 174 -46.95 -29.03 -25.73
C GLU A 174 -45.83 -28.87 -26.77
N ASN A 175 -45.83 -27.76 -27.52
CA ASN A 175 -44.83 -27.49 -28.53
C ASN A 175 -43.42 -27.26 -27.94
N GLU A 176 -43.31 -26.55 -26.80
CA GLU A 176 -42.03 -26.36 -26.11
C GLU A 176 -41.43 -27.68 -25.62
N LEU A 177 -42.28 -28.54 -25.04
CA LEU A 177 -41.86 -29.86 -24.58
C LEU A 177 -41.45 -30.78 -25.76
N ILE A 178 -42.13 -30.66 -26.90
CA ILE A 178 -41.82 -31.39 -28.13
C ILE A 178 -40.53 -30.88 -28.80
N VAL A 179 -40.27 -29.58 -28.78
CA VAL A 179 -39.03 -29.00 -29.34
C VAL A 179 -37.81 -29.44 -28.53
N ALA A 180 -37.93 -29.52 -27.20
CA ALA A 180 -36.87 -30.01 -26.33
C ALA A 180 -36.65 -31.53 -26.39
N ASN A 181 -37.67 -32.29 -26.84
CA ASN A 181 -37.63 -33.75 -26.95
C ASN A 181 -38.22 -34.20 -28.30
N PRO A 182 -37.58 -33.92 -29.45
CA PRO A 182 -38.16 -34.16 -30.78
C PRO A 182 -38.63 -35.59 -31.03
N GLU A 183 -38.04 -36.57 -30.32
CA GLU A 183 -38.35 -37.99 -30.38
C GLU A 183 -39.78 -38.33 -29.93
N ILE A 184 -40.41 -37.49 -29.09
CA ILE A 184 -41.77 -37.75 -28.59
C ILE A 184 -42.87 -37.43 -29.61
N LYS A 185 -42.54 -36.75 -30.74
CA LYS A 185 -43.48 -36.58 -31.86
C LYS A 185 -44.02 -37.90 -32.40
N LYS A 186 -43.26 -38.99 -32.24
CA LYS A 186 -43.63 -40.34 -32.67
C LYS A 186 -44.41 -41.13 -31.61
N GLY A 187 -44.72 -40.52 -30.45
CA GLY A 187 -45.47 -41.12 -29.35
C GLY A 187 -44.64 -41.26 -28.06
N LEU A 188 -45.30 -41.04 -26.92
CA LEU A 188 -44.66 -41.01 -25.60
C LEU A 188 -44.57 -42.43 -24.99
N LYS A 189 -43.35 -42.88 -24.65
CA LYS A 189 -43.10 -44.22 -24.08
C LYS A 189 -42.91 -44.18 -22.57
N LYS A 190 -43.56 -45.11 -21.86
CA LYS A 190 -43.41 -45.28 -20.41
C LYS A 190 -41.95 -45.56 -20.04
N GLY A 191 -41.43 -44.88 -19.03
CA GLY A 191 -40.09 -45.08 -18.47
C GLY A 191 -38.99 -44.28 -19.16
N THR A 192 -39.28 -43.58 -20.26
CA THR A 192 -38.37 -42.65 -20.93
C THR A 192 -38.20 -41.38 -20.10
N TRP A 193 -37.00 -40.82 -20.09
CA TRP A 193 -36.71 -39.54 -19.47
C TRP A 193 -36.85 -38.41 -20.49
N LEU A 194 -37.55 -37.35 -20.12
CA LEU A 194 -37.75 -36.16 -20.93
C LEU A 194 -37.00 -34.97 -20.33
N CYS A 195 -36.30 -34.23 -21.17
CA CYS A 195 -35.78 -32.91 -20.89
C CYS A 195 -36.94 -31.94 -20.69
N ILE A 196 -37.06 -31.32 -19.52
CA ILE A 196 -38.00 -30.24 -19.29
C ILE A 196 -37.27 -28.93 -19.60
N PRO A 197 -37.58 -28.25 -20.71
CA PRO A 197 -36.94 -26.99 -21.05
C PRO A 197 -37.46 -25.86 -20.15
N TYR A 198 -36.71 -24.77 -20.06
CA TYR A 198 -37.25 -23.52 -19.55
C TYR A 198 -38.44 -23.09 -20.41
N SER A 199 -39.58 -22.75 -19.78
CA SER A 199 -40.74 -22.25 -20.52
C SER A 199 -40.39 -20.94 -21.24
N SER A 200 -41.03 -20.59 -22.35
CA SER A 200 -40.76 -19.30 -23.02
C SER A 200 -41.19 -18.11 -22.17
N ALA A 201 -41.99 -18.33 -21.11
CA ALA A 201 -42.25 -17.37 -20.04
C ALA A 201 -41.14 -17.32 -18.95
N GLU A 202 -40.24 -18.31 -18.93
CA GLU A 202 -39.05 -18.42 -18.06
C GLU A 202 -37.73 -18.21 -18.82
N LYS A 203 -37.72 -18.16 -20.16
CA LYS A 203 -36.62 -17.57 -20.97
C LYS A 203 -36.42 -16.07 -20.67
N GLU A 204 -37.41 -15.54 -19.96
CA GLU A 204 -37.44 -14.43 -19.01
C GLU A 204 -36.38 -14.29 -17.92
N THR A 205 -35.78 -15.36 -17.37
CA THR A 205 -35.28 -15.27 -15.98
C THR A 205 -34.30 -16.38 -15.56
N GLU A 206 -33.04 -16.28 -16.01
CA GLU A 206 -31.88 -16.39 -15.10
C GLU A 206 -31.10 -15.05 -15.07
N THR A 207 -31.79 -13.96 -15.41
CA THR A 207 -31.53 -12.67 -14.79
C THR A 207 -31.88 -12.78 -13.32
N PHE A 208 -30.99 -12.29 -12.45
CA PHE A 208 -31.29 -11.97 -11.06
C PHE A 208 -32.75 -11.49 -10.95
N ILE A 209 -33.60 -12.21 -10.20
CA ILE A 209 -34.95 -11.72 -9.89
C ILE A 209 -34.76 -10.37 -9.17
N VAL A 210 -34.96 -9.28 -9.91
CA VAL A 210 -35.39 -8.01 -9.33
C VAL A 210 -36.86 -8.21 -9.05
N ASP A 211 -37.15 -8.50 -7.78
CA ASP A 211 -38.46 -8.27 -7.21
C ASP A 211 -38.83 -6.80 -7.50
N VAL A 212 -39.83 -6.56 -8.36
CA VAL A 212 -40.28 -5.21 -8.73
C VAL A 212 -40.89 -4.46 -7.52
N GLN A 213 -40.97 -5.12 -6.35
CA GLN A 213 -41.33 -4.50 -5.07
C GLN A 213 -40.15 -4.32 -4.09
N ARG A 214 -38.92 -4.71 -4.43
CA ARG A 214 -37.73 -4.46 -3.58
C ARG A 214 -36.80 -3.46 -4.23
N THR A 215 -36.55 -2.36 -3.52
CA THR A 215 -35.44 -1.45 -3.81
C THR A 215 -34.13 -2.25 -3.80
N PRO A 216 -33.24 -2.10 -4.81
CA PRO A 216 -31.93 -2.72 -4.79
C PRO A 216 -31.18 -2.42 -3.49
N PRO A 217 -30.42 -3.38 -2.94
CA PRO A 217 -29.69 -3.16 -1.70
C PRO A 217 -28.68 -2.02 -1.88
N SER A 218 -28.62 -1.16 -0.87
CA SER A 218 -27.62 -0.10 -0.78
C SER A 218 -26.22 -0.66 -0.59
N ASN A 219 -25.19 0.13 -0.91
CA ASN A 219 -23.81 -0.24 -0.61
C ASN A 219 -23.63 -0.59 0.87
N LEU A 220 -24.23 0.21 1.78
CA LEU A 220 -24.15 -0.02 3.22
C LEU A 220 -24.71 -1.40 3.63
N GLU A 221 -25.85 -1.80 3.06
CA GLU A 221 -26.42 -3.12 3.34
C GLU A 221 -25.52 -4.25 2.83
N LEU A 222 -24.97 -4.13 1.61
CA LEU A 222 -24.08 -5.15 1.04
C LEU A 222 -22.77 -5.28 1.82
N PHE A 223 -22.14 -4.17 2.22
CA PHE A 223 -20.91 -4.22 3.03
C PHE A 223 -21.18 -4.78 4.43
N ASN A 224 -22.27 -4.39 5.08
CA ASN A 224 -22.62 -4.90 6.42
C ASN A 224 -22.93 -6.40 6.42
N GLN A 225 -23.54 -6.92 5.35
CA GLN A 225 -23.81 -8.35 5.22
C GLN A 225 -22.54 -9.19 5.04
N ASN A 226 -21.49 -8.61 4.46
CA ASN A 226 -20.24 -9.31 4.17
C ASN A 226 -19.16 -9.12 5.24
N LYS A 227 -19.37 -8.25 6.23
CA LYS A 227 -18.39 -7.96 7.27
C LYS A 227 -18.46 -8.99 8.40
N GLU A 228 -17.32 -9.63 8.70
CA GLU A 228 -17.20 -10.46 9.89
C GLU A 228 -17.26 -9.60 11.16
N ALA A 229 -18.03 -10.07 12.16
CA ALA A 229 -18.13 -9.37 13.42
C ALA A 229 -16.79 -9.43 14.18
N PRO A 230 -16.25 -8.28 14.64
CA PRO A 230 -15.08 -8.26 15.51
C PRO A 230 -15.20 -9.19 16.69
N HIS A 231 -14.13 -9.92 17.00
CA HIS A 231 -14.05 -10.75 18.20
C HIS A 231 -12.70 -10.58 18.89
N ARG A 232 -12.72 -10.80 20.21
CA ARG A 232 -11.50 -10.75 21.02
C ARG A 232 -10.62 -11.96 20.72
N ILE A 233 -9.31 -11.76 20.87
CA ILE A 233 -8.31 -12.82 20.83
C ILE A 233 -7.90 -13.09 22.28
N SER A 234 -8.17 -14.30 22.78
CA SER A 234 -7.87 -14.67 24.16
C SER A 234 -6.40 -15.00 24.38
N THR A 235 -5.77 -15.64 23.38
CA THR A 235 -4.34 -15.95 23.33
C THR A 235 -3.84 -15.58 21.95
N ILE A 236 -2.90 -14.65 21.88
CA ILE A 236 -2.34 -14.18 20.61
C ILE A 236 -1.27 -15.16 20.16
N LYS A 237 -1.54 -15.90 19.08
CA LYS A 237 -0.59 -16.82 18.46
C LYS A 237 0.33 -16.03 17.54
N THR A 238 1.60 -15.98 17.90
CA THR A 238 2.62 -15.15 17.25
C THR A 238 3.77 -16.01 16.76
N ALA A 239 4.19 -15.81 15.51
CA ALA A 239 5.41 -16.41 14.99
C ALA A 239 6.49 -15.35 14.67
N ILE A 240 7.74 -15.68 14.93
CA ILE A 240 8.92 -14.94 14.48
C ILE A 240 9.73 -15.84 13.55
N ILE A 241 9.93 -15.41 12.31
CA ILE A 241 10.68 -16.16 11.29
C ILE A 241 11.85 -15.30 10.83
N LEU A 242 13.02 -15.50 11.43
CA LEU A 242 14.23 -14.70 11.20
C LEU A 242 15.46 -15.59 11.00
N PRO A 243 16.49 -15.12 10.29
CA PRO A 243 17.72 -15.88 10.11
C PRO A 243 18.59 -15.80 11.37
N PHE A 244 18.31 -16.66 12.34
CA PHE A 244 19.12 -16.79 13.56
C PHE A 244 20.45 -17.50 13.29
N MET A 245 20.57 -18.20 12.16
CA MET A 245 21.79 -18.87 11.68
C MET A 245 22.41 -19.76 12.78
N LEU A 246 21.59 -20.62 13.37
CA LEU A 246 21.99 -21.46 14.51
C LEU A 246 23.06 -22.51 14.13
N ASP A 247 23.28 -22.73 12.84
CA ASP A 247 24.36 -23.54 12.28
C ASP A 247 25.71 -22.81 12.16
N GLY A 248 25.77 -21.53 12.55
CA GLY A 248 27.01 -20.75 12.61
C GLY A 248 27.26 -19.87 11.37
N GLY A 249 26.33 -19.82 10.40
CA GLY A 249 26.39 -18.89 9.27
C GLY A 249 26.30 -17.41 9.68
N HIS A 250 26.87 -16.51 8.86
CA HIS A 250 26.69 -15.04 8.93
C HIS A 250 26.55 -14.43 10.35
N LYS A 251 27.55 -14.64 11.21
CA LYS A 251 27.53 -14.29 12.64
C LYS A 251 27.03 -12.86 12.97
N GLN A 252 27.36 -11.85 12.16
CA GLN A 252 26.91 -10.48 12.41
C GLN A 252 25.39 -10.29 12.21
N GLU A 253 24.83 -10.95 11.20
CA GLU A 253 23.39 -10.94 10.94
C GLU A 253 22.65 -11.66 12.07
N ALA A 254 23.13 -12.84 12.45
CA ALA A 254 22.62 -13.61 13.57
C ALA A 254 22.55 -12.78 14.86
N LEU A 255 23.61 -12.05 15.18
CA LEU A 255 23.66 -11.18 16.37
C LEU A 255 22.57 -10.10 16.35
N ARG A 256 22.29 -9.48 15.19
CA ARG A 256 21.21 -8.48 15.04
C ARG A 256 19.83 -9.11 15.19
N MET A 257 19.63 -10.33 14.66
CA MET A 257 18.35 -11.05 14.79
C MET A 257 18.09 -11.50 16.22
N VAL A 258 19.12 -11.97 16.92
CA VAL A 258 19.05 -12.27 18.35
C VAL A 258 18.71 -11.01 19.14
N GLU A 259 19.36 -9.87 18.86
CA GLU A 259 19.06 -8.61 19.54
C GLU A 259 17.62 -8.13 19.29
N TYR A 260 17.11 -8.23 18.06
CA TYR A 260 15.71 -7.96 17.76
C TYR A 260 14.76 -8.82 18.59
N TYR A 261 15.04 -10.13 18.65
CA TYR A 261 14.24 -11.07 19.42
C TYR A 261 14.28 -10.77 20.93
N GLU A 262 15.42 -10.39 21.48
CA GLU A 262 15.55 -9.96 22.88
C GLU A 262 14.71 -8.71 23.18
N GLY A 263 14.73 -7.72 22.28
CA GLY A 263 13.83 -6.58 22.34
C GLY A 263 12.36 -6.96 22.34
N PHE A 264 11.99 -7.87 21.44
CA PHE A 264 10.64 -8.41 21.32
C PHE A 264 10.17 -9.12 22.61
N LEU A 265 11.05 -9.89 23.25
CA LEU A 265 10.76 -10.55 24.52
C LEU A 265 10.49 -9.55 25.66
N ILE A 266 11.17 -8.41 25.69
CA ILE A 266 10.87 -7.34 26.66
C ILE A 266 9.46 -6.76 26.41
N ALA A 267 9.02 -6.65 25.16
CA ALA A 267 7.65 -6.24 24.83
C ALA A 267 6.63 -7.29 25.29
N VAL A 268 6.87 -8.57 25.01
CA VAL A 268 6.02 -9.69 25.48
C VAL A 268 5.91 -9.71 27.00
N ASP A 269 7.02 -9.55 27.72
CA ASP A 269 7.02 -9.43 29.19
C ASP A 269 6.19 -8.24 29.68
N SER A 270 6.33 -7.08 29.03
CA SER A 270 5.57 -5.88 29.34
C SER A 270 4.06 -6.08 29.15
N LEU A 271 3.65 -6.75 28.08
CA LEU A 271 2.25 -7.02 27.78
C LEU A 271 1.65 -8.13 28.66
N LYS A 272 2.44 -9.15 28.99
CA LYS A 272 2.04 -10.18 29.95
C LYS A 272 1.72 -9.59 31.31
N ARG A 273 2.51 -8.63 31.80
CA ARG A 273 2.21 -7.88 33.04
C ARG A 273 0.93 -7.04 32.97
N ARG A 274 0.48 -6.69 31.76
CA ARG A 274 -0.78 -5.99 31.47
C ARG A 274 -1.96 -6.94 31.22
N GLY A 275 -1.76 -8.26 31.37
CA GLY A 275 -2.81 -9.27 31.24
C GLY A 275 -2.99 -9.86 29.84
N ALA A 276 -2.14 -9.51 28.87
CA ALA A 276 -2.17 -10.16 27.55
C ALA A 276 -1.62 -11.60 27.64
N ASN A 277 -2.26 -12.54 26.96
CA ASN A 277 -1.75 -13.89 26.79
C ASN A 277 -1.18 -14.07 25.39
N ILE A 278 0.09 -14.46 25.29
CA ILE A 278 0.83 -14.53 24.02
C ILE A 278 1.49 -15.91 23.94
N GLU A 279 1.19 -16.63 22.86
CA GLU A 279 1.84 -17.88 22.50
C GLU A 279 2.85 -17.60 21.38
N LEU A 280 4.15 -17.66 21.72
CA LEU A 280 5.24 -17.26 20.82
C LEU A 280 5.98 -18.47 20.25
N HIS A 281 5.99 -18.57 18.92
CA HIS A 281 6.74 -19.55 18.14
C HIS A 281 7.90 -18.87 17.40
N VAL A 282 9.11 -19.41 17.50
CA VAL A 282 10.31 -18.78 16.92
C VAL A 282 11.02 -19.78 16.04
N PHE A 283 11.28 -19.40 14.79
CA PHE A 283 11.86 -20.27 13.78
C PHE A 283 13.11 -19.63 13.16
N ASP A 284 14.17 -20.42 13.02
CA ASP A 284 15.37 -20.05 12.27
C ASP A 284 15.14 -20.27 10.78
N SER A 285 15.03 -19.17 10.03
CA SER A 285 14.81 -19.21 8.58
C SER A 285 16.08 -19.54 7.80
N LYS A 286 17.26 -19.39 8.42
CA LYS A 286 18.58 -19.54 7.79
C LYS A 286 18.80 -18.70 6.52
N ASN A 287 17.92 -17.73 6.27
CA ASN A 287 17.82 -17.03 4.99
C ASN A 287 17.72 -18.00 3.78
N ASP A 288 17.05 -19.13 3.97
CA ASP A 288 16.93 -20.19 2.96
C ASP A 288 15.46 -20.47 2.65
N ALA A 289 15.09 -20.38 1.37
CA ALA A 289 13.70 -20.51 0.93
C ALA A 289 13.12 -21.91 1.23
N ASN A 290 13.92 -22.97 1.15
CA ASN A 290 13.46 -24.33 1.45
C ASN A 290 13.16 -24.50 2.95
N THR A 291 14.04 -23.99 3.80
CA THR A 291 13.85 -23.97 5.25
C THR A 291 12.59 -23.18 5.62
N ILE A 292 12.38 -22.01 4.99
CA ILE A 292 11.15 -21.24 5.18
C ILE A 292 9.92 -22.03 4.74
N GLN A 293 9.93 -22.68 3.58
CA GLN A 293 8.81 -23.54 3.14
C GLN A 293 8.53 -24.67 4.13
N GLN A 294 9.56 -25.30 4.69
CA GLN A 294 9.39 -26.33 5.73
C GLN A 294 8.74 -25.77 6.99
N ILE A 295 9.10 -24.55 7.40
CA ILE A 295 8.47 -23.85 8.51
C ILE A 295 6.99 -23.56 8.20
N LEU A 296 6.68 -23.02 7.02
CA LEU A 296 5.31 -22.66 6.63
C LEU A 296 4.38 -23.88 6.46
N ASN A 297 4.93 -25.06 6.16
CA ASN A 297 4.16 -26.31 6.06
C ASN A 297 3.70 -26.88 7.42
N LYS A 298 4.22 -26.36 8.53
CA LYS A 298 3.80 -26.76 9.88
C LYS A 298 2.34 -26.38 10.14
N LYS A 299 1.62 -27.22 10.88
CA LYS A 299 0.18 -27.01 11.12
C LYS A 299 -0.07 -25.79 11.99
N GLU A 300 0.76 -25.60 13.01
CA GLU A 300 0.70 -24.49 13.95
C GLU A 300 0.79 -23.12 13.25
N LEU A 301 1.54 -23.00 12.14
CA LEU A 301 1.70 -21.74 11.41
C LEU A 301 0.40 -21.24 10.76
N LYS A 302 -0.53 -22.15 10.43
CA LYS A 302 -1.81 -21.82 9.78
C LYS A 302 -2.82 -21.17 10.73
N GLU A 303 -2.54 -21.20 12.03
CA GLU A 303 -3.39 -20.67 13.09
C GLU A 303 -2.80 -19.42 13.76
N MET A 304 -1.71 -18.85 13.21
CA MET A 304 -1.10 -17.65 13.77
C MET A 304 -1.98 -16.42 13.53
N ASP A 305 -2.05 -15.52 14.50
CA ASP A 305 -2.68 -14.20 14.32
C ASP A 305 -1.74 -13.23 13.59
N VAL A 306 -0.42 -13.40 13.82
CA VAL A 306 0.63 -12.53 13.29
C VAL A 306 1.97 -13.26 13.12
N ILE A 307 2.67 -12.97 12.03
CA ILE A 307 4.05 -13.39 11.74
C ILE A 307 4.93 -12.14 11.66
N PHE A 308 6.08 -12.15 12.32
CA PHE A 308 7.12 -11.11 12.21
C PHE A 308 8.32 -11.65 11.41
N GLY A 309 8.70 -10.90 10.39
CA GLY A 309 9.78 -11.25 9.45
C GLY A 309 9.35 -11.01 8.00
N PRO A 310 10.19 -11.39 7.03
CA PRO A 310 11.57 -11.84 7.17
C PRO A 310 12.54 -10.65 7.23
N LEU A 311 13.84 -10.93 7.40
CA LEU A 311 14.91 -9.92 7.30
C LEU A 311 15.13 -9.43 5.85
N HIS A 312 15.14 -10.36 4.90
CA HIS A 312 15.59 -10.10 3.52
C HIS A 312 14.44 -10.05 2.52
N GLN A 313 14.53 -9.12 1.56
CA GLN A 313 13.51 -8.85 0.54
C GLN A 313 13.09 -10.11 -0.23
N GLN A 314 14.04 -10.96 -0.66
CA GLN A 314 13.75 -12.13 -1.48
C GLN A 314 12.81 -13.16 -0.81
N ASN A 315 12.69 -13.11 0.52
CA ASN A 315 11.86 -14.02 1.29
C ASN A 315 10.47 -13.44 1.59
N VAL A 316 10.24 -12.14 1.37
CA VAL A 316 8.98 -11.48 1.74
C VAL A 316 7.82 -12.11 0.98
N LYS A 317 7.96 -12.31 -0.33
CA LYS A 317 6.94 -12.94 -1.17
C LYS A 317 6.44 -14.27 -0.62
N LEU A 318 7.36 -15.13 -0.20
CA LEU A 318 7.01 -16.45 0.30
C LEU A 318 6.14 -16.38 1.57
N LEU A 319 6.51 -15.51 2.52
CA LEU A 319 5.71 -15.31 3.73
C LEU A 319 4.41 -14.58 3.42
N ALA A 320 4.44 -13.63 2.49
CA ALA A 320 3.30 -12.83 2.07
C ALA A 320 2.20 -13.71 1.45
N ASP A 321 2.56 -14.58 0.49
CA ASP A 321 1.62 -15.49 -0.17
C ASP A 321 0.95 -16.42 0.85
N PHE A 322 1.73 -17.00 1.77
CA PHE A 322 1.21 -17.83 2.86
C PHE A 322 0.27 -17.04 3.79
N SER A 323 0.68 -15.84 4.17
CA SER A 323 -0.06 -14.98 5.08
C SER A 323 -1.42 -14.56 4.49
N LYS A 324 -1.45 -14.22 3.20
CA LYS A 324 -2.68 -13.92 2.46
C LYS A 324 -3.60 -15.13 2.38
N GLN A 325 -3.05 -16.31 2.10
CA GLN A 325 -3.83 -17.56 2.00
C GLN A 325 -4.50 -17.93 3.33
N HIS A 326 -3.86 -17.63 4.45
CA HIS A 326 -4.31 -18.02 5.78
C HIS A 326 -4.91 -16.87 6.61
N ASN A 327 -5.07 -15.68 6.03
CA ASN A 327 -5.56 -14.47 6.71
C ASN A 327 -4.73 -14.11 7.95
N ILE A 328 -3.40 -14.17 7.83
CA ILE A 328 -2.43 -13.92 8.89
C ILE A 328 -1.77 -12.57 8.65
N ARG A 329 -1.61 -11.75 9.69
CA ARG A 329 -0.89 -10.47 9.56
C ARG A 329 0.61 -10.74 9.41
N LEU A 330 1.24 -10.18 8.38
CA LEU A 330 2.69 -10.24 8.17
C LEU A 330 3.32 -8.89 8.47
N VAL A 331 4.05 -8.79 9.57
CA VAL A 331 4.82 -7.60 9.93
C VAL A 331 6.23 -7.74 9.37
N VAL A 332 6.60 -6.86 8.42
CA VAL A 332 7.90 -6.83 7.75
C VAL A 332 8.77 -5.73 8.37
N PRO A 333 9.70 -6.04 9.29
CA PRO A 333 10.35 -5.02 10.12
C PRO A 333 11.55 -4.32 9.48
N PHE A 334 12.16 -4.89 8.43
CA PHE A 334 13.54 -4.57 8.07
C PHE A 334 13.76 -3.99 6.67
N THR A 335 13.24 -4.62 5.61
CA THR A 335 13.42 -4.10 4.25
C THR A 335 12.50 -2.90 4.02
N SER A 336 12.89 -1.91 3.22
CA SER A 336 11.97 -0.90 2.64
C SER A 336 11.70 -1.13 1.15
N LYS A 337 12.39 -2.12 0.57
CA LYS A 337 12.28 -2.53 -0.82
C LYS A 337 11.40 -3.77 -0.84
N ASP A 338 10.10 -3.57 -0.88
CA ASP A 338 9.12 -4.64 -1.03
C ASP A 338 7.95 -4.13 -1.85
N ASP A 339 7.55 -4.93 -2.84
CA ASP A 339 6.39 -4.63 -3.69
C ASP A 339 5.14 -5.40 -3.25
N GLU A 340 5.29 -6.43 -2.42
CA GLU A 340 4.19 -7.29 -2.00
C GLU A 340 3.17 -6.49 -1.19
N VAL A 341 3.61 -5.46 -0.45
CA VAL A 341 2.70 -4.53 0.25
C VAL A 341 1.68 -3.88 -0.69
N PHE A 342 1.96 -3.70 -1.98
CA PHE A 342 1.01 -3.10 -2.92
C PHE A 342 -0.13 -4.05 -3.34
N ASN A 343 0.03 -5.35 -3.12
CA ASN A 343 -0.88 -6.38 -3.64
C ASN A 343 -1.41 -7.38 -2.59
N ASN A 344 -0.93 -7.25 -1.35
CA ASN A 344 -1.25 -8.15 -0.27
C ASN A 344 -1.79 -7.38 0.95
N PRO A 345 -3.08 -7.56 1.29
CA PRO A 345 -3.75 -6.79 2.34
C PRO A 345 -3.27 -7.13 3.75
N SER A 346 -2.51 -8.22 3.90
CA SER A 346 -2.08 -8.76 5.20
C SER A 346 -0.73 -8.20 5.64
N ILE A 347 -0.04 -7.45 4.77
CA ILE A 347 1.31 -6.95 5.03
C ILE A 347 1.27 -5.63 5.80
N TYR A 348 2.14 -5.54 6.80
CA TYR A 348 2.45 -4.34 7.55
C TYR A 348 3.94 -4.02 7.41
N GLN A 349 4.25 -3.04 6.57
CA GLN A 349 5.60 -2.65 6.24
C GLN A 349 6.10 -1.59 7.22
N ILE A 350 7.05 -1.95 8.10
CA ILE A 350 7.58 -1.03 9.14
C ILE A 350 8.47 0.05 8.52
N ASN A 351 9.35 -0.34 7.60
CA ASN A 351 10.23 0.58 6.91
C ASN A 351 9.57 1.05 5.62
N THR A 352 9.22 2.33 5.60
CA THR A 352 8.49 2.99 4.51
C THR A 352 9.21 2.86 3.17
N PRO A 353 8.53 2.46 2.08
CA PRO A 353 9.09 2.58 0.75
C PRO A 353 9.50 4.03 0.44
N GLN A 354 10.59 4.20 -0.30
CA GLN A 354 11.26 5.49 -0.50
C GLN A 354 10.33 6.59 -1.06
N SER A 355 9.43 6.24 -1.98
CA SER A 355 8.48 7.18 -2.58
C SER A 355 7.50 7.78 -1.56
N TYR A 356 7.01 6.95 -0.64
CA TYR A 356 6.14 7.38 0.45
C TYR A 356 6.92 8.16 1.50
N LEU A 357 8.13 7.71 1.86
CA LEU A 357 9.00 8.39 2.80
C LEU A 357 9.28 9.83 2.38
N TYR A 358 9.72 10.05 1.14
CA TYR A 358 10.03 11.39 0.65
C TYR A 358 8.80 12.27 0.56
N SER A 359 7.65 11.70 0.18
CA SER A 359 6.40 12.46 0.17
C SER A 359 6.02 12.97 1.57
N GLU A 360 6.22 12.19 2.63
CA GLU A 360 5.98 12.64 4.01
C GLU A 360 7.02 13.66 4.46
N VAL A 361 8.30 13.42 4.16
CA VAL A 361 9.38 14.38 4.45
C VAL A 361 9.09 15.74 3.81
N PHE A 362 8.67 15.79 2.55
CA PHE A 362 8.39 17.04 1.85
C PHE A 362 7.18 17.78 2.41
N GLU A 363 6.13 17.08 2.85
CA GLU A 363 5.00 17.72 3.52
C GLU A 363 5.40 18.30 4.87
N HIS A 364 6.17 17.56 5.67
CA HIS A 364 6.67 18.06 6.95
C HIS A 364 7.65 19.21 6.76
N PHE A 365 8.47 19.14 5.70
CA PHE A 365 9.39 20.20 5.31
C PHE A 365 8.66 21.51 5.01
N THR A 366 7.59 21.49 4.21
CA THR A 366 6.83 22.72 3.87
C THR A 366 6.08 23.29 5.06
N ARG A 367 5.59 22.42 5.98
CA ARG A 367 4.98 22.84 7.25
C ARG A 367 6.01 23.50 8.17
N GLN A 368 7.20 22.92 8.27
CA GLN A 368 8.27 23.41 9.15
C GLN A 368 8.94 24.68 8.61
N PHE A 369 9.08 24.79 7.28
CA PHE A 369 9.78 25.88 6.61
C PHE A 369 8.88 26.56 5.55
N PRO A 370 7.82 27.28 5.96
CA PRO A 370 6.83 27.84 5.02
C PRO A 370 7.36 28.98 4.15
N ASN A 371 8.51 29.57 4.47
CA ASN A 371 9.16 30.64 3.70
C ASN A 371 10.64 30.30 3.41
N ALA A 372 10.88 29.10 2.86
CA ALA A 372 12.22 28.59 2.62
C ALA A 372 12.91 29.20 1.37
N ASN A 373 14.24 29.30 1.45
CA ASN A 373 15.18 29.47 0.36
C ASN A 373 16.12 28.25 0.37
N LEU A 374 16.15 27.48 -0.71
CA LEU A 374 16.85 26.20 -0.78
C LEU A 374 18.16 26.33 -1.55
N ILE A 375 19.26 25.91 -0.93
CA ILE A 375 20.60 25.93 -1.53
C ILE A 375 21.14 24.50 -1.50
N VAL A 376 21.12 23.83 -2.65
CA VAL A 376 21.63 22.47 -2.82
C VAL A 376 23.14 22.53 -3.04
N LEU A 377 23.90 21.76 -2.26
CA LEU A 377 25.36 21.74 -2.27
C LEU A 377 25.85 20.43 -2.90
N GLU A 378 26.37 20.50 -4.12
CA GLU A 378 26.90 19.35 -4.86
C GLU A 378 28.41 19.20 -4.67
N THR A 379 28.84 17.95 -4.55
CA THR A 379 30.24 17.55 -4.42
C THR A 379 30.54 16.43 -5.43
N THR A 380 31.74 16.39 -6.01
CA THR A 380 32.16 15.37 -7.00
C THR A 380 32.51 14.01 -6.39
N ASP A 381 32.11 13.74 -5.15
CA ASP A 381 32.03 12.38 -4.63
C ASP A 381 30.87 11.65 -5.34
N GLY A 382 31.11 11.31 -6.61
CA GLY A 382 30.19 10.66 -7.55
C GLY A 382 29.85 9.20 -7.21
N LYS A 383 29.67 8.89 -5.92
CA LYS A 383 29.30 7.56 -5.42
C LYS A 383 27.91 7.54 -4.80
N ASP A 384 27.42 8.66 -4.26
CA ASP A 384 26.09 8.69 -3.62
C ASP A 384 25.00 9.12 -4.61
N GLN A 385 24.70 8.25 -5.57
CA GLN A 385 23.54 8.44 -6.45
C GLN A 385 22.20 8.30 -5.70
N TYR A 386 22.21 7.85 -4.44
CA TYR A 386 20.99 7.50 -3.70
C TYR A 386 20.13 8.72 -3.34
N LYS A 387 20.72 9.92 -3.28
CA LYS A 387 19.97 11.15 -3.00
C LYS A 387 19.45 11.87 -4.24
N ARG A 388 19.72 11.39 -5.46
CA ARG A 388 19.20 12.02 -6.69
C ARG A 388 17.68 12.11 -6.68
N GLU A 389 16.99 11.02 -6.36
CA GLU A 389 15.52 11.00 -6.27
C GLU A 389 15.00 11.98 -5.21
N PHE A 390 15.71 12.12 -4.08
CA PHE A 390 15.36 13.10 -3.06
C PHE A 390 15.52 14.54 -3.57
N ILE A 391 16.64 14.87 -4.23
CA ILE A 391 16.89 16.22 -4.76
C ILE A 391 15.93 16.57 -5.91
N GLU A 392 15.58 15.61 -6.75
CA GLU A 392 14.57 15.76 -7.80
C GLU A 392 13.19 16.02 -7.18
N GLY A 393 12.78 15.21 -6.20
CA GLY A 393 11.53 15.40 -5.45
C GLY A 393 11.49 16.74 -4.70
N LEU A 394 12.61 17.15 -4.09
CA LEU A 394 12.77 18.44 -3.43
C LEU A 394 12.58 19.60 -4.42
N SER A 395 13.11 19.47 -5.64
CA SER A 395 12.96 20.47 -6.70
C SER A 395 11.52 20.59 -7.17
N VAL A 396 10.80 19.48 -7.31
CA VAL A 396 9.36 19.46 -7.64
C VAL A 396 8.55 20.12 -6.51
N MET A 397 8.83 19.77 -5.26
CA MET A 397 8.21 20.37 -4.08
C MET A 397 8.46 21.88 -4.03
N ALA A 398 9.70 22.32 -4.23
CA ALA A 398 10.09 23.72 -4.20
C ALA A 398 9.35 24.53 -5.26
N LYS A 399 9.27 24.00 -6.50
CA LYS A 399 8.52 24.63 -7.59
C LYS A 399 7.02 24.74 -7.27
N LYS A 400 6.41 23.67 -6.72
CA LYS A 400 4.99 23.67 -6.32
C LYS A 400 4.68 24.74 -5.26
N ASN A 401 5.62 24.96 -4.33
CA ASN A 401 5.46 25.92 -3.22
C ASN A 401 6.09 27.30 -3.51
N SER A 402 6.58 27.55 -4.73
CA SER A 402 7.28 28.78 -5.11
C SER A 402 8.51 29.11 -4.22
N PHE A 403 9.19 28.08 -3.70
CA PHE A 403 10.44 28.24 -2.98
C PHE A 403 11.60 28.41 -3.97
N PRO A 404 12.45 29.44 -3.81
CA PRO A 404 13.68 29.53 -4.58
C PRO A 404 14.56 28.32 -4.29
N ILE A 405 15.10 27.70 -5.34
CA ILE A 405 16.04 26.59 -5.24
C ILE A 405 17.21 26.82 -6.21
N LYS A 406 18.44 26.68 -5.70
CA LYS A 406 19.68 26.77 -6.50
C LYS A 406 20.66 25.69 -6.08
N THR A 407 21.31 25.11 -7.07
CA THR A 407 22.35 24.11 -6.89
C THR A 407 23.71 24.73 -7.15
N VAL A 408 24.67 24.46 -6.27
CA VAL A 408 26.05 24.97 -6.35
C VAL A 408 27.02 23.81 -6.15
N ASN A 409 27.96 23.64 -7.08
CA ASN A 409 29.10 22.75 -6.87
C ASN A 409 30.09 23.40 -5.88
N ILE A 410 30.45 22.66 -4.83
CA ILE A 410 31.30 23.13 -3.73
C ILE A 410 32.61 22.35 -3.62
N ASP A 411 33.08 21.74 -4.71
CA ASP A 411 34.36 21.02 -4.69
C ASP A 411 35.56 21.93 -4.45
N ASN A 412 35.45 23.17 -4.91
CA ASN A 412 36.38 24.23 -4.58
C ASN A 412 35.67 25.25 -3.69
N ILE A 413 35.98 25.23 -2.39
CA ILE A 413 35.38 26.12 -1.39
C ILE A 413 35.66 27.58 -1.71
N GLU A 414 36.88 27.94 -2.11
CA GLU A 414 37.26 29.34 -2.40
C GLU A 414 36.44 29.92 -3.57
N GLN A 415 36.20 29.11 -4.61
CA GLN A 415 35.42 29.53 -5.77
C GLN A 415 33.91 29.55 -5.50
N SER A 416 33.41 28.62 -4.70
CA SER A 416 31.98 28.47 -4.44
C SER A 416 31.47 29.42 -3.35
N LEU A 417 32.31 29.81 -2.38
CA LEU A 417 31.92 30.63 -1.23
C LEU A 417 31.21 31.95 -1.63
N PRO A 418 31.72 32.79 -2.56
CA PRO A 418 31.01 34.01 -2.96
C PRO A 418 29.65 33.74 -3.62
N THR A 419 29.55 32.61 -4.35
CA THR A 419 28.30 32.21 -5.00
C THR A 419 27.26 31.83 -3.96
N VAL A 420 27.62 30.96 -3.00
CA VAL A 420 26.71 30.52 -1.94
C VAL A 420 26.26 31.70 -1.08
N GLU A 421 27.16 32.63 -0.74
CA GLU A 421 26.82 33.84 0.00
C GLU A 421 25.79 34.71 -0.73
N SER A 422 25.95 34.90 -2.05
CA SER A 422 25.02 35.71 -2.85
C SER A 422 23.60 35.12 -2.94
N LEU A 423 23.44 33.84 -2.65
CA LEU A 423 22.16 33.13 -2.66
C LEU A 423 21.38 33.26 -1.35
N ILE A 424 22.04 33.68 -0.26
CA ILE A 424 21.41 33.85 1.05
C ILE A 424 20.40 35.00 0.97
N LYS A 425 19.22 34.76 1.53
CA LYS A 425 18.09 35.70 1.59
C LYS A 425 17.81 36.04 3.05
N THR A 426 17.91 37.32 3.41
CA THR A 426 17.72 37.79 4.79
C THR A 426 16.25 37.78 5.24
N ASP A 427 15.32 37.80 4.29
CA ASP A 427 13.87 37.74 4.51
C ASP A 427 13.29 36.32 4.48
N LYS A 428 14.15 35.29 4.38
CA LYS A 428 13.76 33.88 4.25
C LYS A 428 14.58 32.97 5.16
N THR A 429 14.07 31.77 5.40
CA THR A 429 14.83 30.70 6.06
C THR A 429 15.72 30.03 5.01
N ASN A 430 17.04 30.06 5.19
CA ASN A 430 18.01 29.50 4.25
C ASN A 430 18.35 28.06 4.65
N LEU A 431 17.99 27.11 3.80
CA LEU A 431 18.21 25.68 4.01
C LEU A 431 19.33 25.23 3.09
N PHE A 432 20.43 24.76 3.67
CA PHE A 432 21.54 24.16 2.95
C PHE A 432 21.36 22.65 2.91
N ILE A 433 21.25 22.09 1.70
CA ILE A 433 20.97 20.66 1.49
C ILE A 433 22.11 20.02 0.69
N PRO A 434 22.96 19.19 1.30
CA PRO A 434 23.95 18.43 0.56
C PRO A 434 23.30 17.48 -0.44
N ALA A 435 23.84 17.35 -1.65
CA ALA A 435 23.36 16.39 -2.65
C ALA A 435 23.77 14.93 -2.34
N SER A 436 24.49 14.71 -1.23
CA SER A 436 25.02 13.43 -0.76
C SER A 436 24.88 13.38 0.76
N GLY A 437 24.53 12.22 1.31
CA GLY A 437 24.46 12.04 2.76
C GLY A 437 25.74 11.51 3.39
N SER A 438 26.79 11.34 2.59
CA SER A 438 28.06 10.78 3.02
C SER A 438 28.83 11.70 3.97
N ASP A 439 29.65 11.11 4.86
CA ASP A 439 30.58 11.89 5.68
C ASP A 439 31.64 12.62 4.83
N ALA A 440 31.98 12.06 3.66
CA ALA A 440 32.90 12.69 2.71
C ALA A 440 32.33 14.02 2.15
N ALA A 441 31.03 14.09 1.90
CA ALA A 441 30.36 15.33 1.52
C ALA A 441 30.36 16.34 2.68
N LEU A 442 30.08 15.89 3.91
CA LEU A 442 30.12 16.74 5.10
C LEU A 442 31.49 17.38 5.34
N ASN A 443 32.59 16.69 5.04
CA ASN A 443 33.95 17.24 5.11
C ASN A 443 34.17 18.47 4.21
N LYS A 444 33.34 18.69 3.18
CA LYS A 444 33.36 19.89 2.34
C LYS A 444 32.29 20.91 2.74
N VAL A 445 31.09 20.43 3.05
CA VAL A 445 29.93 21.27 3.40
C VAL A 445 30.19 22.04 4.70
N ILE A 446 30.65 21.35 5.75
CA ILE A 446 30.75 21.96 7.09
C ILE A 446 31.74 23.13 7.11
N PRO A 447 32.99 23.01 6.60
CA PRO A 447 33.92 24.14 6.58
C PRO A 447 33.39 25.34 5.78
N LEU A 448 32.72 25.09 4.64
CA LEU A 448 32.09 26.15 3.85
C LEU A 448 31.04 26.91 4.67
N LEU A 449 30.13 26.20 5.34
CA LEU A 449 29.08 26.82 6.14
C LEU A 449 29.62 27.51 7.40
N GLN A 450 30.69 27.00 8.01
CA GLN A 450 31.39 27.66 9.12
C GLN A 450 31.99 29.01 8.68
N LEU A 451 32.58 29.09 7.49
CA LEU A 451 33.08 30.36 6.93
C LEU A 451 31.96 31.37 6.73
N ILE A 452 30.81 30.93 6.20
CA ILE A 452 29.62 31.78 6.02
C ILE A 452 29.08 32.26 7.38
N LYS A 453 28.98 31.36 8.37
CA LYS A 453 28.54 31.72 9.73
C LYS A 453 29.49 32.73 10.38
N GLY A 454 30.80 32.62 10.13
CA GLY A 454 31.81 33.57 10.59
C GLY A 454 31.62 35.00 10.08
N LYS A 455 30.87 35.20 8.98
CA LYS A 455 30.53 36.52 8.45
C LYS A 455 29.34 37.20 9.15
N GLN A 456 28.69 36.52 10.10
CA GLN A 456 27.61 37.07 10.93
C GLN A 456 26.43 37.65 10.12
N ILE A 457 26.05 36.96 9.04
CA ILE A 457 24.88 37.33 8.24
C ILE A 457 23.62 37.14 9.11
N GLU A 458 22.83 38.20 9.32
CA GLU A 458 21.57 38.16 10.05
C GLU A 458 20.46 37.51 9.21
N ALA A 459 20.54 36.19 9.03
CA ALA A 459 19.53 35.39 8.35
C ALA A 459 19.38 34.04 9.05
N PRO A 460 18.16 33.47 9.17
CA PRO A 460 17.99 32.11 9.63
C PRO A 460 18.65 31.14 8.64
N MET A 461 19.56 30.31 9.14
CA MET A 461 20.37 29.37 8.36
C MET A 461 20.36 28.00 9.04
N HIS A 462 20.06 26.96 8.25
CA HIS A 462 19.99 25.59 8.74
C HIS A 462 20.65 24.63 7.75
N LEU A 463 21.41 23.68 8.25
CA LEU A 463 21.82 22.50 7.49
C LEU A 463 20.69 21.46 7.54
N PHE A 464 20.25 20.93 6.40
CA PHE A 464 19.23 19.88 6.35
C PHE A 464 19.76 18.65 5.59
N GLY A 465 19.67 17.48 6.20
CA GLY A 465 20.19 16.24 5.62
C GLY A 465 19.43 14.98 5.99
N TYR A 466 20.19 13.91 6.20
CA TYR A 466 19.72 12.55 5.95
C TYR A 466 19.87 11.60 7.16
N PRO A 467 19.08 10.52 7.23
CA PRO A 467 19.06 9.61 8.37
C PRO A 467 20.43 9.01 8.73
N GLU A 468 21.30 8.77 7.74
CA GLU A 468 22.62 8.18 7.95
C GLU A 468 23.56 9.06 8.81
N TRP A 469 23.29 10.35 8.97
CA TRP A 469 24.06 11.24 9.84
C TRP A 469 24.00 10.83 11.32
N GLN A 470 23.02 10.01 11.70
CA GLN A 470 22.99 9.33 13.00
C GLN A 470 24.26 8.49 13.25
N THR A 471 24.86 7.94 12.20
CA THR A 471 26.08 7.12 12.30
C THR A 471 27.33 7.95 12.57
N TYR A 472 27.34 9.23 12.15
CA TYR A 472 28.46 10.16 12.31
C TYR A 472 28.27 11.14 13.46
N THR A 473 27.10 11.12 14.13
CA THR A 473 26.72 12.13 15.13
C THR A 473 27.74 12.24 16.27
N SER A 474 28.37 11.14 16.70
CA SER A 474 29.40 11.17 17.74
C SER A 474 30.60 12.04 17.38
N ASP A 475 31.00 12.04 16.11
CA ASP A 475 32.19 12.76 15.62
C ASP A 475 31.84 14.18 15.14
N ARG A 476 30.56 14.43 14.80
CA ARG A 476 30.05 15.68 14.20
C ARG A 476 29.16 16.49 15.14
N LEU A 477 29.01 16.08 16.40
CA LEU A 477 28.00 16.65 17.31
C LEU A 477 28.12 18.18 17.44
N GLN A 478 29.34 18.67 17.62
CA GLN A 478 29.63 20.09 17.73
C GLN A 478 29.26 20.84 16.44
N ASP A 479 29.69 20.32 15.29
CA ASP A 479 29.35 20.91 13.98
C ASP A 479 27.83 20.97 13.75
N PHE A 480 27.10 19.93 14.16
CA PHE A 480 25.65 19.88 14.01
C PHE A 480 24.93 20.91 14.86
N PHE A 481 25.36 21.10 16.12
CA PHE A 481 24.85 22.19 16.96
C PHE A 481 25.24 23.56 16.41
N ASP A 482 26.47 23.73 15.91
CA ASP A 482 26.92 25.01 15.34
C ASP A 482 26.17 25.38 14.05
N LEU A 483 25.63 24.43 13.30
CA LEU A 483 24.96 24.70 12.02
C LEU A 483 23.42 24.63 12.09
N ASP A 484 22.85 24.59 13.30
CA ASP A 484 21.41 24.38 13.53
C ASP A 484 20.83 23.27 12.64
N THR A 485 21.39 22.07 12.80
CA THR A 485 21.24 20.99 11.82
C THR A 485 19.96 20.20 12.01
N TYR A 486 19.30 19.90 10.89
CA TYR A 486 18.17 19.00 10.78
C TYR A 486 18.55 17.75 9.99
N PHE A 487 18.01 16.60 10.37
CA PHE A 487 17.83 15.48 9.44
C PHE A 487 16.49 14.82 9.64
N TYR A 488 15.93 14.24 8.57
CA TYR A 488 14.73 13.41 8.68
C TYR A 488 15.10 11.97 9.04
N SER A 489 14.18 11.24 9.69
CA SER A 489 14.32 9.80 9.91
C SER A 489 12.97 9.13 10.18
N SER A 490 12.81 7.87 9.80
CA SER A 490 11.70 7.01 10.22
C SER A 490 11.91 6.36 11.59
N PHE A 491 13.13 6.47 12.12
CA PHE A 491 13.51 5.94 13.43
C PHE A 491 14.49 6.89 14.13
N TYR A 492 14.25 7.19 15.40
CA TYR A 492 15.19 7.98 16.19
C TYR A 492 14.95 7.79 17.69
N THR A 493 16.03 7.50 18.42
CA THR A 493 16.02 7.39 19.87
C THR A 493 16.76 8.56 20.51
N ASN A 494 16.06 9.32 21.36
CA ASN A 494 16.71 10.18 22.33
C ASN A 494 17.01 9.36 23.61
N ASN A 495 18.28 8.97 23.78
CA ASN A 495 18.73 8.15 24.91
C ASN A 495 18.60 8.85 26.28
N LEU A 496 18.27 10.14 26.32
CA LEU A 496 18.02 10.87 27.56
C LEU A 496 16.60 10.69 28.08
N LEU A 497 15.66 10.26 27.23
CA LEU A 497 14.26 10.06 27.60
C LEU A 497 14.11 8.92 28.62
N PRO A 498 13.19 9.04 29.59
CA PRO A 498 12.95 7.98 30.59
C PRO A 498 12.63 6.63 29.97
N ALA A 499 11.84 6.59 28.89
CA ALA A 499 11.50 5.34 28.20
C ALA A 499 12.75 4.64 27.62
N ALA A 500 13.64 5.39 26.96
CA ALA A 500 14.89 4.85 26.41
C ALA A 500 15.83 4.38 27.53
N LYS A 501 16.01 5.18 28.60
CA LYS A 501 16.81 4.80 29.77
C LYS A 501 16.28 3.52 30.44
N ASN A 502 14.98 3.44 30.64
CA ASN A 502 14.33 2.27 31.26
C ASN A 502 14.53 1.02 30.40
N PHE A 503 14.40 1.15 29.07
CA PHE A 503 14.65 0.05 28.16
C PHE A 503 16.11 -0.39 28.18
N ILE A 504 17.07 0.54 28.04
CA ILE A 504 18.52 0.23 28.07
C ILE A 504 18.89 -0.47 29.40
N ASN A 505 18.44 0.07 30.53
CA ASN A 505 18.70 -0.52 31.85
C ASN A 505 18.05 -1.90 32.00
N GLY A 506 16.81 -2.06 31.50
CA GLY A 506 16.10 -3.33 31.48
C GLY A 506 16.84 -4.36 30.63
N TYR A 507 17.24 -3.97 29.42
CA TYR A 507 17.99 -4.80 28.49
C TYR A 507 19.31 -5.29 29.11
N HIS A 508 20.12 -4.38 29.67
CA HIS A 508 21.35 -4.75 30.37
C HIS A 508 21.08 -5.67 31.58
N LYS A 509 20.03 -5.39 32.36
CA LYS A 509 19.66 -6.20 33.53
C LYS A 509 19.34 -7.64 33.15
N TRP A 510 18.54 -7.85 32.10
CA TRP A 510 18.07 -9.17 31.66
C TRP A 510 19.15 -9.95 30.91
N TYR A 511 19.88 -9.31 30.00
CA TYR A 511 20.79 -9.99 29.06
C TYR A 511 22.28 -9.87 29.43
N LYS A 512 22.63 -9.07 30.44
CA LYS A 512 24.02 -8.85 30.90
C LYS A 512 24.97 -8.40 29.79
N LYS A 513 24.46 -7.64 28.82
CA LYS A 513 25.23 -7.10 27.69
C LYS A 513 24.67 -5.76 27.24
N GLU A 514 25.53 -4.99 26.55
CA GLU A 514 25.13 -3.77 25.85
C GLU A 514 24.48 -4.10 24.50
N MET A 515 23.63 -3.19 24.02
CA MET A 515 23.11 -3.27 22.65
C MET A 515 24.20 -2.98 21.63
N ILE A 516 24.10 -3.63 20.48
CA ILE A 516 24.92 -3.42 19.31
C ILE A 516 24.75 -1.98 18.82
N ASN A 517 25.87 -1.34 18.47
CA ASN A 517 25.82 0.02 17.95
C ASN A 517 25.43 0.09 16.47
N THR A 518 24.16 -0.18 16.16
CA THR A 518 23.58 -0.08 14.81
C THR A 518 22.45 0.96 14.75
N TYR A 519 22.09 1.34 13.52
CA TYR A 519 20.97 2.21 13.20
C TYR A 519 20.11 1.54 12.14
N PRO A 520 18.84 1.20 12.43
CA PRO A 520 18.20 1.26 13.75
C PRO A 520 18.88 0.33 14.79
N LYS A 521 18.59 0.57 16.09
CA LYS A 521 18.87 -0.40 17.16
C LYS A 521 17.88 -1.54 17.04
N TYR A 522 18.37 -2.77 16.88
CA TYR A 522 17.49 -3.92 16.62
C TYR A 522 16.68 -4.28 17.86
N GLY A 523 17.24 -4.12 19.06
CA GLY A 523 16.51 -4.39 20.31
C GLY A 523 15.36 -3.42 20.52
N MET A 524 15.56 -2.12 20.28
CA MET A 524 14.47 -1.14 20.36
C MET A 524 13.44 -1.37 19.26
N LEU A 525 13.87 -1.73 18.04
CA LEU A 525 12.97 -2.06 16.94
C LEU A 525 12.09 -3.26 17.30
N GLY A 526 12.66 -4.34 17.83
CA GLY A 526 11.90 -5.53 18.24
C GLY A 526 10.94 -5.27 19.38
N PHE A 527 11.31 -4.39 20.33
CA PHE A 527 10.40 -3.92 21.37
C PHE A 527 9.23 -3.12 20.78
N ASP A 528 9.51 -2.09 19.98
CA ASP A 528 8.49 -1.18 19.45
C ASP A 528 7.50 -1.95 18.54
N THR A 529 8.00 -2.81 17.64
CA THR A 529 7.14 -3.61 16.75
C THR A 529 6.35 -4.66 17.51
N GLY A 530 7.00 -5.41 18.40
CA GLY A 530 6.33 -6.42 19.22
C GLY A 530 5.26 -5.81 20.10
N PHE A 531 5.56 -4.68 20.75
CA PHE A 531 4.60 -4.00 21.60
C PHE A 531 3.42 -3.47 20.81
N TYR A 532 3.65 -2.74 19.71
CA TYR A 532 2.57 -2.13 18.93
C TYR A 532 1.52 -3.15 18.46
N PHE A 533 1.97 -4.21 17.78
CA PHE A 533 1.06 -5.19 17.19
C PHE A 533 0.41 -6.09 18.23
N LEU A 534 1.18 -6.60 19.20
CA LEU A 534 0.62 -7.48 20.22
C LEU A 534 -0.29 -6.72 21.20
N HIS A 535 0.01 -5.45 21.52
CA HIS A 535 -0.89 -4.61 22.28
C HIS A 535 -2.19 -4.34 21.51
N GLY A 536 -2.06 -4.01 20.22
CA GLY A 536 -3.19 -3.80 19.33
C GLY A 536 -4.11 -5.03 19.27
N LEU A 537 -3.55 -6.22 19.03
CA LEU A 537 -4.31 -7.48 19.00
C LEU A 537 -4.94 -7.81 20.36
N ALA A 538 -4.24 -7.56 21.47
CA ALA A 538 -4.78 -7.77 22.81
C ALA A 538 -5.98 -6.85 23.11
N THR A 539 -5.97 -5.64 22.56
CA THR A 539 -6.96 -4.59 22.86
C THR A 539 -8.17 -4.66 21.91
N TYR A 540 -7.90 -4.80 20.62
CA TYR A 540 -8.89 -4.68 19.54
C TYR A 540 -9.25 -6.02 18.89
N GLY A 541 -8.51 -7.10 19.19
CA GLY A 541 -8.76 -8.41 18.59
C GLY A 541 -8.64 -8.37 17.07
N THR A 542 -9.63 -8.93 16.37
CA THR A 542 -9.67 -8.93 14.90
C THR A 542 -9.99 -7.58 14.27
N ASP A 543 -10.33 -6.54 15.06
CA ASP A 543 -10.63 -5.19 14.57
C ASP A 543 -9.41 -4.23 14.63
N LEU A 544 -8.21 -4.79 14.73
CA LEU A 544 -6.95 -4.03 14.83
C LEU A 544 -6.82 -2.96 13.73
N GLU A 545 -7.10 -3.33 12.48
CA GLU A 545 -6.96 -2.49 11.29
C GLU A 545 -7.74 -1.18 11.40
N ASN A 546 -8.93 -1.22 11.99
CA ASN A 546 -9.80 -0.05 12.14
C ASN A 546 -9.41 0.81 13.36
N ASN A 547 -8.43 0.38 14.15
CA ASN A 547 -8.02 1.03 15.39
C ASN A 547 -6.50 1.28 15.46
N LEU A 548 -5.78 1.20 14.34
CA LEU A 548 -4.32 1.41 14.29
C LEU A 548 -3.90 2.77 14.90
N GLU A 549 -4.65 3.84 14.60
CA GLU A 549 -4.39 5.18 15.15
C GLU A 549 -4.71 5.32 16.65
N ARG A 550 -5.44 4.35 17.24
CA ARG A 550 -5.87 4.38 18.63
C ARG A 550 -4.99 3.52 19.54
N ILE A 551 -3.90 2.96 19.02
CA ILE A 551 -2.98 2.16 19.82
C ILE A 551 -2.13 3.10 20.68
N ASP A 552 -2.33 3.02 21.99
CA ASP A 552 -1.55 3.80 22.95
C ASP A 552 -0.15 3.20 23.10
N LEU A 553 0.84 3.87 22.54
CA LEU A 553 2.24 3.51 22.61
C LEU A 553 3.10 4.77 22.72
N THR A 554 4.06 4.74 23.64
CA THR A 554 5.22 5.64 23.59
C THR A 554 6.40 4.89 22.97
N PRO A 555 6.68 5.06 21.67
CA PRO A 555 7.76 4.33 21.01
C PRO A 555 9.12 4.79 21.54
N ILE A 556 10.07 3.87 21.63
CA ILE A 556 11.44 4.18 22.05
C ILE A 556 12.21 4.78 20.89
N GLN A 557 12.08 4.18 19.72
CA GLN A 557 12.86 4.50 18.53
C GLN A 557 11.96 4.72 17.30
N THR A 558 11.04 3.79 17.04
CA THR A 558 10.24 3.73 15.82
C THR A 558 8.80 4.06 16.16
N GLY A 559 8.30 5.18 15.64
CA GLY A 559 6.87 5.49 15.75
C GLY A 559 6.08 4.85 14.61
N PHE A 560 4.77 4.76 14.79
CA PHE A 560 3.87 4.08 13.87
C PHE A 560 2.73 5.00 13.46
N LYS A 561 2.51 5.13 12.15
CA LYS A 561 1.35 5.75 11.52
C LYS A 561 1.06 4.96 10.25
N PHE A 562 0.20 3.96 10.35
CA PHE A 562 -0.04 3.03 9.25
C PHE A 562 -1.15 3.50 8.35
N ASP A 563 -0.83 3.65 7.07
CA ASP A 563 -1.80 3.93 6.02
C ASP A 563 -1.86 2.75 5.06
N ARG A 564 -3.07 2.41 4.64
CA ARG A 564 -3.28 1.41 3.59
C ARG A 564 -2.87 1.99 2.22
N VAL A 565 -2.16 1.20 1.40
CA VAL A 565 -1.65 1.68 0.09
C VAL A 565 -2.67 1.59 -1.05
N SER A 566 -3.68 0.73 -0.92
CA SER A 566 -4.87 0.59 -1.78
C SER A 566 -5.89 -0.30 -1.08
N ASN A 567 -7.14 -0.34 -1.53
CA ASN A 567 -8.18 -1.23 -0.96
C ASN A 567 -7.88 -2.74 -1.04
N TRP A 568 -6.85 -3.18 -1.77
CA TRP A 568 -6.37 -4.58 -1.77
C TRP A 568 -4.93 -4.74 -1.28
N GLY A 569 -4.20 -3.64 -1.12
CA GLY A 569 -2.84 -3.61 -0.62
C GLY A 569 -2.78 -3.58 0.90
N GLY A 570 -1.59 -3.80 1.43
CA GLY A 570 -1.28 -3.76 2.86
C GLY A 570 -1.08 -2.34 3.38
N PHE A 571 -0.36 -2.24 4.48
CA PHE A 571 -0.14 -1.01 5.21
C PHE A 571 1.34 -0.63 5.18
N VAL A 572 1.62 0.66 4.97
CA VAL A 572 2.95 1.24 5.11
C VAL A 572 2.97 2.17 6.31
N ASN A 573 4.00 2.05 7.14
CA ASN A 573 4.26 3.03 8.18
C ASN A 573 4.72 4.34 7.52
N LYS A 574 4.03 5.45 7.76
CA LYS A 574 4.35 6.78 7.24
C LYS A 574 4.92 7.72 8.30
N LYS A 575 5.23 7.22 9.50
CA LYS A 575 5.81 8.04 10.56
C LYS A 575 7.21 8.52 10.17
N VAL A 576 7.40 9.84 10.20
CA VAL A 576 8.68 10.51 9.96
C VAL A 576 8.89 11.58 11.02
N PHE A 577 10.13 11.69 11.49
CA PHE A 577 10.56 12.72 12.44
C PHE A 577 11.60 13.62 11.79
N PHE A 578 11.66 14.88 12.22
CA PHE A 578 12.87 15.69 12.05
C PHE A 578 13.63 15.75 13.37
N VAL A 579 14.92 15.48 13.31
CA VAL A 579 15.82 15.62 14.44
C VAL A 579 16.61 16.90 14.25
N ARG A 580 16.53 17.80 15.23
CA ARG A 580 17.18 19.11 15.19
C ARG A 580 18.21 19.25 16.30
N PHE A 581 19.40 19.68 15.94
CA PHE A 581 20.49 20.08 16.82
C PHE A 581 20.55 21.60 16.83
N THR A 582 20.01 22.25 17.86
CA THR A 582 19.90 23.71 17.90
C THR A 582 21.22 24.39 18.27
N ASN A 583 21.39 25.65 17.87
CA ASN A 583 22.54 26.48 18.27
C ASN A 583 22.68 26.68 19.80
N ASN A 584 21.63 26.35 20.58
CA ASN A 584 21.62 26.43 22.04
C ASN A 584 21.96 25.07 22.69
N TYR A 585 22.50 24.11 21.93
CA TYR A 585 22.86 22.78 22.40
C TYR A 585 21.67 21.91 22.85
N GLU A 586 20.47 22.23 22.35
CA GLU A 586 19.28 21.40 22.55
C GLU A 586 19.07 20.43 21.38
N LEU A 587 18.75 19.19 21.71
CA LEU A 587 18.35 18.15 20.78
C LEU A 587 16.82 18.00 20.78
N ILE A 588 16.19 18.29 19.66
CA ILE A 588 14.73 18.27 19.51
C ILE A 588 14.32 17.20 18.50
N LYS A 589 13.43 16.29 18.91
CA LYS A 589 12.72 15.38 18.01
C LYS A 589 11.37 16.01 17.68
N LEU A 590 11.24 16.53 16.46
CA LEU A 590 10.00 17.09 15.94
C LEU A 590 9.13 15.95 15.41
N ASP A 591 7.95 15.83 16.01
CA ASP A 591 6.90 14.92 15.56
C ASP A 591 5.82 15.70 14.82
N PHE A 592 5.27 15.10 13.77
CA PHE A 592 4.31 15.71 12.85
C PHE A 592 3.02 14.88 12.84
N ASP A 593 2.41 14.76 14.01
CA ASP A 593 1.07 14.16 14.15
C ASP A 593 -0.04 15.09 13.65
#